data_AF-A0A969EPL6-F1
#
_entry.id   AF-A0A969EPL6-F1
#
_cell.length_a   1.000
_cell.length_b   1.000
_cell.length_c   1.000
_cell.angle_alpha   90.00
_cell.angle_beta   90.00
_cell.angle_gamma   90.00
#
_symmetry.space_group_name_H-M   'P 1'
#
loop_
_entity.id
_entity.type
_entity.pdbx_description
1 polymer ?
#
loop_
_entity_poly.entity_id
_entity_poly.type
_entity_poly.pdbx_seq_one_letter_code
_entity_poly.pdbx_strand_id
1 'polypeptide(L)'
;MNSPRWRARIQPWERVGLSAEEVGLGDNLLDWRRGGEGLRYVHHFSEDELAHLAKDSDFEITDTFYSDGKEGNLGLYQVWKPH
;
A
#
# COMPACT_ATOMS: atom_id res chain seq x y z
N MET A 1 4.72 2.16 7.01
CA MET A 1 3.50 3.00 7.12
C MET A 1 3.69 4.15 8.12
N ASN A 2 4.01 5.34 7.60
CA ASN A 2 4.61 6.45 8.36
C ASN A 2 3.62 7.52 8.87
N SER A 3 2.30 7.31 8.71
CA SER A 3 1.29 8.33 9.09
C SER A 3 0.26 7.80 10.10
N PRO A 4 0.19 8.39 11.31
CA PRO A 4 -0.84 8.06 12.30
C PRO A 4 -2.27 8.30 11.80
N ARG A 5 -2.47 9.30 10.93
CA ARG A 5 -3.77 9.61 10.32
C ARG A 5 -4.27 8.49 9.41
N TRP A 6 -3.36 7.75 8.78
CA TRP A 6 -3.72 6.61 7.94
C TRP A 6 -4.14 5.40 8.78
N ARG A 7 -3.43 5.11 9.87
CA ARG A 7 -3.78 4.01 10.80
C ARG A 7 -5.18 4.18 11.37
N ALA A 8 -5.58 5.41 11.67
CA ALA A 8 -6.92 5.74 12.20
C ALA A 8 -8.07 5.46 11.21
N ARG A 9 -7.79 5.14 9.95
CA ARG A 9 -8.79 4.88 8.91
C ARG A 9 -9.01 3.41 8.60
N ILE A 10 -8.20 2.53 9.20
CA ILE A 10 -8.31 1.08 9.02
C ILE A 10 -9.64 0.62 9.60
N GLN A 11 -10.33 -0.23 8.84
CA GLN A 11 -11.62 -0.80 9.15
C GLN A 11 -11.50 -2.31 9.35
N PRO A 12 -12.37 -2.90 10.18
CA PRO A 12 -12.46 -4.35 10.33
C PRO A 12 -12.88 -5.02 9.01
N TRP A 13 -12.24 -6.15 8.67
CA TRP A 13 -12.56 -6.95 7.48
C TRP A 13 -13.97 -7.56 7.55
N GLU A 14 -14.49 -7.73 8.76
CA GLU A 14 -15.83 -8.24 9.04
C GLU A 14 -16.91 -7.39 8.39
N ARG A 15 -16.62 -6.11 8.10
CA ARG A 15 -17.54 -5.21 7.38
C ARG A 15 -17.83 -5.65 5.95
N VAL A 16 -16.95 -6.45 5.36
CA VAL A 16 -17.12 -7.05 4.02
C VAL A 16 -17.24 -8.57 4.07
N GLY A 17 -17.44 -9.13 5.27
CA GLY A 17 -17.61 -10.56 5.48
C GLY A 17 -16.32 -11.38 5.35
N LEU A 18 -15.16 -10.73 5.51
CA LEU A 18 -13.85 -11.39 5.50
C LEU A 18 -13.24 -11.39 6.90
N SER A 19 -12.38 -12.36 7.15
CA SER A 19 -11.49 -12.45 8.32
C SER A 19 -10.08 -11.98 7.97
N ALA A 20 -9.25 -11.76 8.99
CA ALA A 20 -7.86 -11.36 8.79
C ALA A 20 -7.01 -12.46 8.15
N GLU A 21 -7.42 -13.73 8.29
CA GLU A 21 -6.75 -14.90 7.74
C GLU A 21 -7.02 -15.11 6.24
N GLU A 22 -8.06 -14.46 5.70
CA GLU A 22 -8.44 -14.52 4.28
C GLU A 22 -7.74 -13.47 3.41
N VAL A 23 -6.96 -12.58 4.02
CA VAL A 23 -6.25 -11.49 3.34
C VAL A 23 -4.73 -11.61 3.53
N GLY A 24 -3.97 -10.98 2.64
CA GLY A 24 -2.52 -10.98 2.68
C GLY A 24 -1.94 -10.07 3.75
N LEU A 25 -0.72 -10.37 4.17
CA LEU A 25 0.08 -9.44 4.97
C LEU A 25 0.23 -8.12 4.18
N GLY A 26 -0.05 -6.99 4.83
CA GLY A 26 0.00 -5.67 4.17
C GLY A 26 -1.34 -5.21 3.60
N ASP A 27 -2.35 -6.09 3.55
CA ASP A 27 -3.71 -5.72 3.14
C ASP A 27 -4.43 -4.96 4.24
N ASN A 28 -5.09 -3.86 3.84
CA ASN A 28 -5.86 -3.02 4.73
C ASN A 28 -7.18 -2.63 4.06
N LEU A 29 -8.27 -2.74 4.84
CA LEU A 29 -9.53 -2.12 4.48
C LEU A 29 -9.55 -0.71 5.06
N LEU A 30 -9.80 0.30 4.23
CA LEU A 30 -9.86 1.70 4.67
C LEU A 30 -11.23 2.29 4.38
N ASP A 31 -11.65 3.20 5.24
CA ASP A 31 -12.81 4.03 4.93
C ASP A 31 -12.52 5.01 3.78
N TRP A 32 -13.55 5.30 2.99
CA TRP A 32 -13.57 6.38 2.00
C TRP A 32 -14.72 7.32 2.34
N ARG A 33 -14.37 8.57 2.65
CA ARG A 33 -15.32 9.56 3.20
C ARG A 33 -15.71 10.66 2.22
N ARG A 34 -15.24 10.61 0.97
CA ARG A 34 -15.60 11.60 -0.06
C ARG A 34 -16.79 11.10 -0.87
N GLY A 35 -17.94 11.75 -0.72
CA GLY A 35 -19.16 11.46 -1.50
C GLY A 35 -20.07 10.40 -0.89
N GLY A 36 -19.84 9.98 0.36
CA GLY A 36 -20.64 8.97 1.06
C GLY A 36 -19.77 8.09 1.96
N GLU A 37 -20.36 7.00 2.44
CA GLU A 37 -19.63 5.92 3.11
C GLU A 37 -19.19 4.87 2.08
N GLY A 38 -17.89 4.69 1.94
CA GLY A 38 -17.32 3.63 1.11
C GLY A 38 -16.19 2.92 1.84
N LEU A 39 -15.86 1.71 1.37
CA LEU A 39 -14.72 0.94 1.82
C LEU A 39 -13.79 0.72 0.61
N ARG A 40 -12.49 0.82 0.83
CA ARG A 40 -11.48 0.55 -0.19
C ARG A 40 -10.43 -0.42 0.34
N TYR A 41 -10.06 -1.36 -0.51
CA TYR A 41 -8.89 -2.20 -0.32
C TYR A 41 -7.62 -1.41 -0.64
N VAL A 42 -6.60 -1.56 0.19
CA VAL A 42 -5.24 -1.05 -0.06
C VAL A 42 -4.24 -2.09 0.39
N HIS A 43 -3.33 -2.48 -0.50
CA HIS A 43 -2.15 -3.25 -0.15
C HIS A 43 -0.98 -2.30 0.10
N HIS A 44 -0.31 -2.42 1.25
CA HIS A 44 0.89 -1.66 1.59
C HIS A 44 2.14 -2.50 1.33
N PHE A 45 2.72 -2.28 0.16
CA PHE A 45 3.97 -2.92 -0.23
C PHE A 45 5.14 -2.54 0.69
N SER A 46 6.02 -3.51 0.94
CA SER A 46 7.36 -3.25 1.48
C SER A 46 8.39 -3.08 0.36
N GLU A 47 9.52 -2.43 0.65
CA GLU A 47 10.63 -2.33 -0.32
C GLU A 47 11.16 -3.71 -0.74
N ASP A 48 11.27 -4.64 0.22
CA ASP A 48 11.72 -6.01 -0.05
C ASP A 48 10.73 -6.74 -0.97
N GLU A 49 9.43 -6.60 -0.74
CA GLU A 49 8.40 -7.21 -1.59
C GLU A 49 8.44 -6.63 -3.01
N LEU A 50 8.60 -5.32 -3.15
CA LEU A 50 8.75 -4.68 -4.46
C LEU A 50 10.01 -5.16 -5.19
N ALA A 51 11.11 -5.34 -4.47
CA ALA A 51 12.35 -5.88 -5.05
C ALA A 51 12.18 -7.31 -5.56
N HIS A 52 11.48 -8.16 -4.79
CA HIS A 52 11.15 -9.52 -5.25
C HIS A 52 10.22 -9.48 -6.47
N LEU A 53 9.17 -8.65 -6.46
CA LEU A 53 8.23 -8.50 -7.57
C LEU A 53 8.92 -8.02 -8.87
N ALA A 54 9.84 -7.07 -8.78
CA ALA A 54 10.60 -6.61 -9.94
C ALA A 54 11.41 -7.76 -10.56
N LYS A 55 12.15 -8.49 -9.73
CA LYS A 55 12.95 -9.63 -10.15
C LYS A 55 12.10 -10.75 -10.77
N ASP A 56 10.99 -11.11 -10.11
CA ASP A 56 10.11 -12.18 -10.56
C ASP A 56 9.35 -11.82 -11.86
N SER A 57 9.31 -10.53 -12.20
CA SER A 57 8.67 -10.01 -13.41
C SER A 57 9.65 -9.69 -14.55
N ASP A 58 10.94 -10.04 -14.42
CA ASP A 58 12.02 -9.68 -15.35
C ASP A 58 12.25 -8.15 -15.51
N PHE A 59 12.18 -7.41 -14.39
CA PHE A 59 12.51 -5.98 -14.32
C PHE A 59 13.68 -5.70 -13.36
N GLU A 60 14.39 -4.60 -13.65
CA GLU A 60 15.37 -3.98 -12.77
C GLU A 60 14.82 -2.68 -12.18
N ILE A 61 15.02 -2.47 -10.87
CA ILE A 61 14.71 -1.21 -10.20
C ILE A 61 15.88 -0.25 -10.42
N THR A 62 15.64 0.82 -11.18
CA THR A 62 16.68 1.80 -11.54
C THR A 62 16.70 3.05 -10.67
N ASP A 63 15.61 3.32 -9.96
CA ASP A 63 15.53 4.41 -8.99
C ASP A 63 14.48 4.09 -7.92
N THR A 64 14.70 4.58 -6.71
CA THR A 64 13.79 4.47 -5.57
C THR A 64 13.86 5.76 -4.78
N PHE A 65 12.72 6.43 -4.64
CA PHE A 65 12.65 7.71 -3.94
C PHE A 65 11.35 7.85 -3.17
N TYR A 66 11.41 8.61 -2.08
CA TYR A 66 10.23 9.03 -1.37
C TYR A 66 9.77 10.39 -1.89
N SER A 67 8.45 10.56 -1.95
CA SER A 67 7.82 11.83 -2.29
C SER A 67 6.51 11.98 -1.50
N ASP A 68 5.79 13.07 -1.77
CA ASP A 68 4.52 13.45 -1.14
C ASP A 68 4.57 13.79 0.35
N GLY A 69 3.48 14.41 0.78
CA GLY A 69 3.34 14.94 2.12
C GLY A 69 4.15 16.23 2.31
N LYS A 70 3.96 16.87 3.47
CA LYS A 70 4.63 18.14 3.78
C LYS A 70 6.16 17.98 3.88
N GLU A 71 6.62 16.79 4.23
CA GLU A 71 8.03 16.46 4.45
C GLU A 71 8.65 15.66 3.28
N GLY A 72 7.89 15.37 2.21
CA GLY A 72 8.39 14.63 1.05
C GLY A 72 8.70 13.16 1.29
N ASN A 73 8.20 12.57 2.38
CA ASN A 73 8.57 11.23 2.86
C ASN A 73 7.35 10.29 3.03
N LEU A 74 6.21 10.62 2.39
CA LEU A 74 4.94 9.94 2.65
C LEU A 74 4.72 8.71 1.77
N GLY A 75 5.07 8.80 0.49
CA GLY A 75 4.91 7.75 -0.51
C GLY A 75 6.25 7.26 -1.04
N LEU A 76 6.37 5.97 -1.26
CA LEU A 76 7.51 5.33 -1.94
C LEU A 76 7.20 5.23 -3.43
N TYR A 77 8.15 5.62 -4.26
CA TYR A 77 8.10 5.55 -5.72
C TYR A 77 9.31 4.82 -6.25
N GLN A 78 9.13 4.10 -7.35
CA GLN A 78 10.20 3.37 -8.02
C GLN A 78 10.10 3.49 -9.55
N VAL A 79 11.25 3.48 -10.22
CA VAL A 79 11.34 3.42 -11.68
C VAL A 79 11.87 2.05 -12.08
N TRP A 80 11.04 1.24 -12.72
CA TRP A 80 11.38 -0.10 -13.16
C TRP A 80 11.66 -0.09 -14.67
N LYS A 81 12.70 -0.82 -15.09
CA LYS A 81 13.00 -1.05 -16.51
C LYS A 81 12.98 -2.55 -16.80
N PRO A 82 12.37 -2.99 -17.91
CA PRO A 82 12.48 -4.37 -18.30
C PRO A 82 13.94 -4.70 -18.60
N HIS A 83 14.34 -5.95 -18.32
CA HIS A 83 15.61 -6.48 -18.78
C HIS A 83 15.66 -6.63 -20.31
#